data_AF-A0A4Q5SV42-F1
#
_entry.id   AF-A0A4Q5SV42-F1
#
_cell.length_a   1.000
_cell.length_b   1.000
_cell.length_c   1.000
_cell.angle_alpha   90.00
_cell.angle_beta   90.00
_cell.angle_gamma   90.00
#
_symmetry.space_group_name_H-M   'P 1'
#
loop_
_entity.id
_entity.type
_entity.pdbx_description
1 polymer ?
#
loop_
_entity_poly.entity_id
_entity_poly.type
_entity_poly.pdbx_seq_one_letter_code
_entity_poly.pdbx_strand_id
1 'polypeptide(L)'
;MKKYLLLLCCAAGLTLGASAQASSTDAPITKEEKARMKEKQEADLTEAFKYAGLSDAQITAVREALDAAGKASKDLKANTALTEEQKLEAKNKINADKNVRLKEIMGADAYSKWNDIRKQQKTRAGQTGSAG
;
A
#
# COMPACT_ATOMS: atom_id res chain seq x y z
N MET A 1 -17.05 -9.88 -39.83
CA MET A 1 -18.35 -10.60 -39.72
C MET A 1 -18.11 -11.82 -38.82
N LYS A 2 -19.00 -12.24 -37.89
CA LYS A 2 -20.28 -12.95 -38.10
C LYS A 2 -20.05 -14.16 -39.04
N LYS A 3 -20.27 -15.44 -38.66
CA LYS A 3 -21.15 -16.02 -37.62
C LYS A 3 -20.88 -17.53 -37.37
N TYR A 4 -21.09 -17.99 -36.12
CA TYR A 4 -21.37 -19.40 -35.68
C TYR A 4 -20.30 -20.47 -35.99
N LEU A 5 -20.28 -21.70 -35.45
CA LEU A 5 -21.12 -22.51 -34.52
C LEU A 5 -20.11 -23.34 -33.63
N LEU A 6 -20.35 -24.26 -32.68
CA LEU A 6 -21.48 -24.96 -32.05
C LEU A 6 -21.02 -25.35 -30.61
N LEU A 7 -21.52 -24.77 -29.51
CA LEU A 7 -22.53 -25.33 -28.59
C LEU A 7 -22.40 -26.83 -28.21
N LEU A 8 -22.00 -27.12 -26.97
CA LEU A 8 -22.34 -28.39 -26.29
C LEU A 8 -22.70 -28.08 -24.83
N CYS A 9 -23.91 -28.48 -24.42
CA CYS A 9 -24.40 -28.27 -23.06
C CYS A 9 -24.35 -29.59 -22.26
N CYS A 10 -23.86 -29.53 -21.03
CA CYS A 10 -24.18 -30.49 -19.97
C CYS A 10 -24.84 -29.73 -18.81
N ALA A 11 -25.80 -30.36 -18.14
CA ALA A 11 -26.85 -29.65 -17.41
C ALA A 11 -26.67 -29.60 -15.88
N ALA A 12 -27.27 -28.56 -15.30
CA ALA A 12 -27.93 -28.52 -13.99
C ALA A 12 -27.39 -29.43 -12.85
N GLY A 13 -26.52 -28.87 -12.02
CA GLY A 13 -26.47 -29.20 -10.59
C GLY A 13 -27.11 -28.09 -9.78
N LEU A 14 -28.39 -28.23 -9.41
CA LEU A 14 -29.13 -27.22 -8.62
C LEU A 14 -29.37 -27.74 -7.20
N THR A 15 -28.39 -27.52 -6.31
CA THR A 15 -28.46 -27.86 -4.88
C THR A 15 -28.10 -26.65 -4.02
N LEU A 16 -28.63 -26.62 -2.79
CA LEU A 16 -28.52 -25.48 -1.88
C LEU A 16 -27.08 -25.28 -1.40
N GLY A 17 -26.60 -24.03 -1.41
CA GLY A 17 -25.27 -23.68 -0.92
C GLY A 17 -24.75 -22.37 -1.51
N ALA A 18 -25.33 -21.23 -1.13
CA ALA A 18 -24.96 -19.92 -1.65
C ALA A 18 -23.64 -19.35 -1.06
N SER A 19 -22.59 -20.18 -0.97
CA SER A 19 -21.22 -19.73 -0.70
C SER A 19 -20.52 -19.40 -2.01
N ALA A 20 -20.99 -18.33 -2.68
CA ALA A 20 -20.34 -17.77 -3.84
C ALA A 20 -19.00 -17.13 -3.43
N GLN A 21 -17.94 -17.93 -3.37
CA GLN A 21 -16.58 -17.48 -3.11
C GLN A 21 -16.04 -16.73 -4.33
N ALA A 22 -16.56 -15.53 -4.55
CA ALA A 22 -16.12 -14.62 -5.60
C ALA A 22 -14.68 -14.18 -5.30
N SER A 23 -13.72 -14.75 -6.01
CA SER A 23 -12.33 -14.29 -6.02
C SER A 23 -12.29 -12.78 -6.24
N SER A 24 -11.59 -12.06 -5.36
CA SER A 24 -11.71 -10.61 -5.19
C SER A 24 -11.69 -9.83 -6.50
N THR A 25 -12.85 -9.29 -6.89
CA THR A 25 -12.96 -8.40 -8.05
C THR A 25 -12.15 -7.13 -7.80
N ASP A 26 -11.22 -6.80 -8.70
CA ASP A 26 -10.51 -5.51 -8.74
C ASP A 26 -11.48 -4.37 -9.13
N ALA A 27 -12.43 -4.08 -8.25
CA ALA A 27 -13.35 -2.96 -8.40
C ALA A 27 -12.56 -1.65 -8.28
N PRO A 28 -12.65 -0.74 -9.26
CA PRO A 28 -11.85 0.48 -9.24
C PRO A 28 -12.26 1.37 -8.05
N ILE A 29 -11.30 1.60 -7.15
CA ILE A 29 -11.41 2.43 -5.95
C ILE A 29 -12.13 3.75 -6.30
N THR A 30 -13.26 4.02 -5.63
CA THR A 30 -14.08 5.21 -5.88
C THR A 30 -13.32 6.49 -5.52
N LYS A 31 -13.76 7.64 -6.06
CA LYS A 31 -13.17 8.96 -5.72
C LYS A 31 -13.22 9.23 -4.21
N GLU A 32 -14.32 8.84 -3.57
CA GLU A 32 -14.56 8.97 -2.13
C GLU A 32 -13.64 8.05 -1.33
N GLU A 33 -13.53 6.77 -1.68
CA GLU A 33 -12.65 5.83 -0.96
C GLU A 33 -11.17 6.22 -1.12
N LYS A 34 -10.79 6.75 -2.29
CA LYS A 34 -9.46 7.34 -2.52
C LYS A 34 -9.20 8.59 -1.67
N ALA A 35 -10.24 9.34 -1.30
CA ALA A 35 -10.13 10.45 -0.35
C ALA A 35 -9.99 9.93 1.09
N ARG A 36 -10.85 8.99 1.54
CA ARG A 36 -10.76 8.38 2.87
C ARG A 36 -9.40 7.73 3.14
N MET A 37 -8.84 7.02 2.16
CA MET A 37 -7.50 6.43 2.29
C MET A 37 -6.37 7.49 2.41
N LYS A 38 -6.47 8.62 1.71
CA LYS A 38 -5.51 9.72 1.85
C LYS A 38 -5.61 10.40 3.22
N GLU A 39 -6.83 10.69 3.66
CA GLU A 39 -7.10 11.30 4.97
C GLU A 39 -6.58 10.39 6.10
N LYS A 40 -6.89 9.09 6.04
CA LYS A 40 -6.35 8.09 6.96
C LYS A 40 -4.83 8.01 6.91
N GLN A 41 -4.22 8.04 5.72
CA GLN A 41 -2.76 8.03 5.58
C GLN A 41 -2.11 9.25 6.24
N GLU A 42 -2.69 10.44 6.11
CA GLU A 42 -2.16 11.66 6.74
C GLU A 42 -2.45 11.72 8.26
N ALA A 43 -3.56 11.15 8.71
CA ALA A 43 -3.84 10.95 10.13
C ALA A 43 -2.83 9.98 10.77
N ASP A 44 -2.60 8.81 10.15
CA ASP A 44 -1.59 7.82 10.57
C ASP A 44 -0.17 8.43 10.56
N LEU A 45 0.21 9.23 9.55
CA LEU A 45 1.49 9.94 9.53
C LEU A 45 1.59 10.97 10.67
N THR A 46 0.52 11.72 10.93
CA THR A 46 0.50 12.76 11.99
C THR A 46 0.50 12.16 13.40
N GLU A 47 -0.18 11.04 13.63
CA GLU A 47 -0.06 10.23 14.85
C GLU A 47 1.39 9.77 15.03
N ALA A 48 2.02 9.26 13.97
CA ALA A 48 3.37 8.73 14.03
C ALA A 48 4.45 9.81 14.28
N PHE A 49 4.30 11.02 13.73
CA PHE A 49 5.18 12.16 14.05
C PHE A 49 5.09 12.57 15.51
N LYS A 50 3.87 12.64 16.06
CA LYS A 50 3.61 12.98 17.47
C LYS A 50 4.16 11.91 18.41
N TYR A 51 3.93 10.63 18.11
CA TYR A 51 4.43 9.51 18.91
C TYR A 51 5.96 9.38 18.89
N ALA A 52 6.59 9.69 17.75
CA ALA A 52 8.05 9.73 17.64
C ALA A 52 8.69 11.01 18.24
N GLY A 53 7.88 12.02 18.61
CA GLY A 53 8.36 13.26 19.22
C GLY A 53 9.15 14.19 18.28
N LEU A 54 8.82 14.19 16.98
CA LEU A 54 9.58 14.94 15.99
C LEU A 54 9.33 16.45 16.07
N SER A 55 10.37 17.25 15.84
CA SER A 55 10.25 18.69 15.59
C SER A 55 9.77 18.99 14.17
N ASP A 56 9.21 20.19 13.92
CA ASP A 56 8.65 20.57 12.62
C ASP A 56 9.67 20.49 11.47
N ALA A 57 10.94 20.80 11.74
CA ALA A 57 12.03 20.64 10.78
C ALA A 57 12.26 19.16 10.39
N GLN A 58 12.21 18.25 11.37
CA GLN A 58 12.32 16.81 11.14
C GLN A 58 11.06 16.26 10.45
N ILE A 59 9.87 16.73 10.80
CA ILE A 59 8.61 16.37 10.12
C ILE A 59 8.68 16.76 8.63
N THR A 60 9.20 17.95 8.33
CA THR A 60 9.39 18.45 6.96
C THR A 60 10.35 17.55 6.18
N ALA A 61 11.56 17.32 6.70
CA ALA A 61 12.56 16.46 6.07
C ALA A 61 12.11 14.98 5.94
N VAL A 62 11.30 14.47 6.88
CA VAL A 62 10.69 13.13 6.78
C VAL A 62 9.64 13.10 5.67
N ARG A 63 8.78 14.13 5.52
CA ARG A 63 7.83 14.20 4.40
C ARG A 63 8.56 14.22 3.06
N GLU A 64 9.61 15.03 2.91
CA GLU A 64 10.46 15.06 1.72
C GLU A 64 11.06 13.68 1.39
N ALA A 65 11.61 12.98 2.40
CA ALA A 65 12.18 11.64 2.22
C ALA A 65 11.13 10.58 1.83
N LEU A 66 9.91 10.69 2.37
CA LEU A 66 8.78 9.82 2.02
C LEU A 66 8.26 10.09 0.60
N ASP A 67 8.14 11.37 0.20
CA ASP A 67 7.68 11.75 -1.14
C ASP A 67 8.72 11.44 -2.22
N ALA A 68 10.02 11.62 -1.95
CA ALA A 68 11.09 11.23 -2.85
C ALA A 68 11.08 9.71 -3.13
N ALA A 69 11.00 8.88 -2.08
CA ALA A 69 10.87 7.43 -2.21
C ALA A 69 9.53 7.03 -2.86
N GLY A 70 8.46 7.78 -2.58
CA GLY A 70 7.14 7.62 -3.19
C GLY A 70 7.12 7.96 -4.67
N LYS A 71 7.90 8.94 -5.13
CA LYS A 71 8.10 9.25 -6.56
C LYS A 71 8.93 8.16 -7.23
N ALA A 72 10.10 7.83 -6.68
CA ALA A 72 10.96 6.77 -7.21
C ALA A 72 10.22 5.42 -7.36
N SER A 73 9.34 5.08 -6.41
CA SER A 73 8.50 3.88 -6.49
C SER A 73 7.43 3.93 -7.59
N LYS A 74 6.91 5.13 -7.94
CA LYS A 74 5.97 5.32 -9.06
C LYS A 74 6.70 5.25 -10.40
N ASP A 75 7.84 5.95 -10.50
CA ASP A 75 8.70 5.95 -11.69
C ASP A 75 9.17 4.51 -12.01
N LEU A 76 9.57 3.75 -10.99
CA LEU A 76 9.96 2.34 -11.12
C LEU A 76 8.80 1.43 -11.56
N LYS A 77 7.57 1.67 -11.08
CA LYS A 77 6.38 0.93 -11.55
C LYS A 77 6.04 1.25 -13.01
N ALA A 78 6.33 2.46 -13.48
CA ALA A 78 6.13 2.87 -14.86
C ALA A 78 7.27 2.43 -15.81
N ASN A 79 8.37 1.88 -15.28
CA ASN A 79 9.51 1.44 -16.07
C ASN A 79 9.19 0.14 -16.84
N THR A 80 9.33 0.18 -18.17
CA THR A 80 9.10 -0.95 -19.08
C THR A 80 10.39 -1.63 -19.59
N ALA A 81 11.56 -1.11 -19.22
CA ALA A 81 12.87 -1.63 -19.65
C ALA A 81 13.51 -2.62 -18.65
N LEU A 82 13.03 -2.64 -17.40
CA LEU A 82 13.49 -3.57 -16.36
C LEU A 82 12.58 -4.80 -16.26
N THR A 83 13.15 -5.95 -15.89
CA THR A 83 12.39 -7.15 -15.49
C THR A 83 11.76 -6.96 -14.10
N GLU A 84 10.85 -7.85 -13.70
CA GLU A 84 10.21 -7.76 -12.37
C GLU A 84 11.19 -8.06 -11.23
N GLU A 85 12.21 -8.89 -11.45
CA GLU A 85 13.31 -9.15 -10.51
C GLU A 85 14.15 -7.90 -10.31
N GLN A 86 14.52 -7.21 -11.40
CA GLN A 86 15.26 -5.94 -11.36
C GLN A 86 14.43 -4.83 -10.70
N LYS A 87 13.10 -4.80 -10.92
CA LYS A 87 12.19 -3.90 -10.19
C LYS A 87 12.09 -4.25 -8.71
N LEU A 88 12.12 -5.54 -8.34
CA LEU A 88 12.13 -5.95 -6.94
C LEU A 88 13.43 -5.51 -6.24
N GLU A 89 14.59 -5.69 -6.89
CA GLU A 89 15.88 -5.21 -6.39
C GLU A 89 15.89 -3.68 -6.21
N ALA A 90 15.53 -2.93 -7.26
CA ALA A 90 15.47 -1.48 -7.21
C ALA A 90 14.47 -0.96 -6.15
N LYS A 91 13.33 -1.63 -5.98
CA LYS A 91 12.33 -1.34 -4.93
C LYS A 91 12.86 -1.65 -3.54
N ASN A 92 13.67 -2.70 -3.37
CA ASN A 92 14.33 -3.00 -2.11
C ASN A 92 15.37 -1.92 -1.78
N LYS A 93 16.17 -1.48 -2.76
CA LYS A 93 17.11 -0.36 -2.60
C LYS A 93 16.40 0.95 -2.23
N ILE A 94 15.34 1.35 -2.94
CA ILE A 94 14.53 2.54 -2.60
C ILE A 94 14.03 2.47 -1.15
N ASN A 95 13.63 1.29 -0.67
CA ASN A 95 13.19 1.13 0.72
C ASN A 95 14.35 1.17 1.73
N ALA A 96 15.51 0.59 1.40
CA ALA A 96 16.70 0.66 2.24
C ALA A 96 17.23 2.10 2.37
N ASP A 97 17.46 2.79 1.26
CA ASP A 97 17.96 4.17 1.22
C ASP A 97 17.03 5.12 1.98
N LYS A 98 15.70 5.00 1.75
CA LYS A 98 14.68 5.73 2.50
C LYS A 98 14.73 5.43 4.00
N ASN A 99 14.88 4.16 4.42
CA ASN A 99 14.93 3.79 5.83
C ASN A 99 16.19 4.32 6.52
N VAL A 100 17.35 4.33 5.83
CA VAL A 100 18.58 4.99 6.30
C VAL A 100 18.32 6.48 6.49
N ARG A 101 17.80 7.16 5.45
CA ARG A 101 17.53 8.60 5.50
C ARG A 101 16.53 8.99 6.59
N LEU A 102 15.48 8.20 6.80
CA LEU A 102 14.55 8.41 7.92
C LEU A 102 15.28 8.33 9.27
N LYS A 103 16.12 7.31 9.48
CA LYS A 103 16.89 7.14 10.73
C LYS A 103 17.90 8.27 10.96
N GLU A 104 18.50 8.83 9.91
CA GLU A 104 19.35 10.03 9.99
C GLU A 104 18.56 11.25 10.50
N ILE A 105 17.37 11.50 9.93
CA ILE A 105 16.59 12.71 10.22
C ILE A 105 16.02 12.70 11.65
N MET A 106 15.47 11.57 12.10
CA MET A 106 14.81 11.49 13.41
C MET A 106 15.71 10.95 14.54
N GLY A 107 16.84 10.31 14.22
CA GLY A 107 17.67 9.62 15.20
C GLY A 107 17.11 8.26 15.63
N ALA A 108 17.91 7.47 16.35
CA ALA A 108 17.62 6.05 16.57
C ALA A 108 16.38 5.77 17.46
N ASP A 109 16.17 6.55 18.52
CA ASP A 109 15.04 6.40 19.46
C ASP A 109 13.69 6.72 18.79
N ALA A 110 13.58 7.91 18.18
CA ALA A 110 12.39 8.29 17.41
C ALA A 110 12.15 7.34 16.23
N TYR A 111 13.19 6.78 15.61
CA TYR A 111 13.05 5.77 14.57
C TYR A 111 12.50 4.43 15.10
N SER A 112 12.80 4.03 16.35
CA SER A 112 12.11 2.89 16.96
C SER A 112 10.62 3.20 17.13
N LYS A 113 10.31 4.31 17.83
CA LYS A 113 8.93 4.76 18.11
C LYS A 113 8.09 4.86 16.84
N TRP A 114 8.65 5.43 15.77
CA TRP A 114 8.07 5.49 14.44
C TRP A 114 7.73 4.11 13.88
N ASN A 115 8.64 3.14 13.93
CA ASN A 115 8.36 1.78 13.46
C ASN A 115 7.31 1.07 14.33
N ASP A 116 7.33 1.28 15.64
CA ASP A 116 6.40 0.66 16.59
C ASP A 116 4.95 1.14 16.37
N ILE A 117 4.72 2.45 16.25
CA ILE A 117 3.38 2.99 15.96
C ILE A 117 2.92 2.61 14.54
N ARG A 118 3.82 2.60 13.54
CA ARG A 118 3.46 2.16 12.19
C ARG A 118 3.16 0.67 12.09
N LYS A 119 3.78 -0.17 12.94
CA LYS A 119 3.42 -1.59 13.12
C LYS A 119 2.02 -1.72 13.72
N GLN A 120 1.69 -0.94 14.75
CA GLN A 120 0.35 -0.90 15.33
C GLN A 120 -0.71 -0.45 14.33
N GLN A 121 -0.47 0.65 13.60
CA GLN A 121 -1.33 1.14 12.51
C GLN A 121 -1.62 0.05 11.47
N LYS A 122 -0.58 -0.69 11.03
CA LYS A 122 -0.75 -1.81 10.09
C LYS A 122 -1.62 -2.92 10.67
N THR A 123 -1.44 -3.28 11.95
CA THR A 123 -2.30 -4.26 12.63
C THR A 123 -3.75 -3.78 12.70
N ARG A 124 -3.99 -2.53 13.14
CA ARG A 124 -5.34 -1.93 13.21
C ARG A 124 -6.02 -1.97 11.83
N ALA A 125 -5.32 -1.55 10.78
CA ALA A 125 -5.82 -1.58 9.40
C ALA A 125 -6.10 -3.00 8.89
N GLY A 126 -5.22 -3.97 9.18
CA GLY A 126 -5.43 -5.38 8.82
C GLY A 126 -6.63 -6.02 9.54
N GLN A 127 -6.87 -5.65 10.80
CA GLN A 127 -8.06 -6.06 11.54
C GLN A 127 -9.34 -5.43 10.98
N THR A 128 -9.32 -4.15 10.59
CA THR A 128 -10.48 -3.52 9.92
C THR A 128 -10.77 -4.17 8.56
N GLY A 129 -9.73 -4.54 7.80
CA GLY A 129 -9.84 -5.17 6.49
C GLY A 129 -10.25 -6.65 6.49
N SER A 130 -10.51 -7.23 7.66
CA SER A 130 -10.95 -8.64 7.83
C SER A 130 -12.34 -8.75 8.46
N ALA A 131 -13.10 -7.65 8.53
CA ALA A 131 -14.37 -7.53 9.23
C ALA A 131 -15.48 -6.90 8.35
N GLY A 132 -15.42 -7.15 7.03
CA GLY A 132 -16.40 -6.73 6.03
C GLY A 132 -16.45 -7.71 4.85
#